data_AF-A0A2V6Q7G9-F1
#
_entry.id   AF-A0A2V6Q7G9-F1
#
_cell.length_a   1.000
_cell.length_b   1.000
_cell.length_c   1.000
_cell.angle_alpha   90.00
_cell.angle_beta   90.00
_cell.angle_gamma   90.00
#
_symmetry.space_group_name_H-M   'P 1'
#
loop_
_entity.id
_entity.type
_entity.pdbx_description
1 polymer ?
#
loop_
_entity_poly.entity_id
_entity_poly.type
_entity_poly.pdbx_seq_one_letter_code
_entity_poly.pdbx_strand_id
1 'polypeptide(L)' 'MEVHMLQEVTTYQKWQHNVTRDCWVVRIESNEITGIFGPLPPEGITTDPNEIFFEDHPDDLEWIYRYSEAFTVLPRV' A
#
# COMPACT_ATOMS: atom_id res chain seq x y z
N MET A 1 21.13 -18.63 -21.64
CA MET A 1 21.11 -17.48 -20.72
C MET A 1 19.65 -17.27 -20.38
N GLU A 2 19.20 -17.90 -19.29
CA GLU A 2 17.86 -17.65 -18.76
C GLU A 2 17.82 -16.22 -18.27
N VAL A 3 17.10 -15.38 -18.99
CA VAL A 3 16.63 -14.10 -18.45
C VAL A 3 15.68 -14.47 -17.31
N HIS A 4 16.18 -14.41 -16.09
CA HIS A 4 15.32 -14.33 -14.92
C HIS A 4 14.54 -13.02 -15.10
N MET A 5 13.35 -13.13 -15.71
CA MET A 5 12.30 -12.14 -15.54
C MET A 5 12.03 -12.18 -14.03
N LEU A 6 12.75 -11.35 -13.28
CA LEU A 6 12.29 -10.90 -11.98
C LEU A 6 10.94 -10.25 -12.30
N GLN A 7 9.86 -11.05 -12.26
CA GLN A 7 8.54 -10.49 -12.10
C GLN A 7 8.70 -9.61 -10.88
N GLU A 8 8.72 -8.29 -11.10
CA GLU A 8 8.73 -7.32 -10.03
C GLU A 8 7.52 -7.69 -9.17
N VAL A 9 7.78 -8.30 -8.00
CA VAL A 9 6.71 -8.92 -7.22
C VAL A 9 5.91 -7.77 -6.62
N THR A 10 4.90 -7.30 -7.33
CA THR A 10 3.98 -6.28 -6.84
C THR A 10 3.19 -6.90 -5.70
N THR A 11 3.46 -6.42 -4.50
CA THR A 11 2.80 -6.85 -3.28
C THR A 11 1.94 -5.71 -2.75
N TYR A 12 0.74 -6.04 -2.31
CA TYR A 12 -0.17 -5.07 -1.70
C TYR A 12 -0.29 -5.36 -0.22
N GLN A 13 -0.03 -4.35 0.61
CA GLN A 13 -0.12 -4.44 2.07
C GLN A 13 -1.16 -3.44 2.59
N LYS A 14 -1.92 -3.84 3.60
CA LYS A 14 -2.86 -2.94 4.28
C LYS A 14 -2.18 -2.32 5.49
N TRP A 15 -2.16 -1.01 5.56
CA TRP A 15 -1.56 -0.24 6.64
C TRP A 15 -2.68 0.51 7.35
N GLN A 16 -2.79 0.39 8.67
CA GLN A 16 -3.76 1.12 9.46
C GLN A 16 -3.05 2.21 10.26
N HIS A 17 -3.53 3.45 10.14
CA HIS A 17 -3.04 4.54 10.97
C HIS A 17 -3.48 4.33 12.43
N ASN A 18 -2.54 4.45 13.36
CA ASN A 18 -2.74 4.07 14.76
C ASN A 18 -3.74 4.99 15.50
N VAL A 19 -3.82 6.27 15.11
CA VAL A 19 -4.65 7.27 15.78
C VAL A 19 -6.05 7.31 15.19
N THR A 20 -6.15 7.54 13.87
CA THR A 20 -7.44 7.73 13.19
C THR A 20 -8.12 6.41 12.83
N ARG A 21 -7.39 5.28 12.89
CA ARG A 21 -7.83 3.95 12.45
C ARG A 21 -8.14 3.85 10.96
N ASP A 22 -7.78 4.87 10.18
CA ASP A 22 -7.89 4.85 8.73
C ASP A 22 -6.99 3.75 8.14
N CYS A 23 -7.56 2.99 7.22
CA CYS A 23 -6.85 1.92 6.52
C CYS A 23 -6.42 2.42 5.14
N TRP A 24 -5.20 2.06 4.75
CA TRP A 24 -4.59 2.41 3.48
C TRP A 24 -4.05 1.15 2.83
N VAL A 25 -4.12 1.05 1.52
CA VAL A 25 -3.48 0.00 0.74
C VAL A 25 -2.21 0.57 0.16
N VAL A 26 -1.11 -0.12 0.38
CA VAL A 26 0.22 0.28 -0.04
C VAL A 26 0.69 -0.73 -1.09
N ARG A 27 1.01 -0.23 -2.28
CA ARG A 27 1.66 -1.00 -3.34
C ARG A 27 3.17 -0.98 -3.09
N ILE A 28 3.74 -2.18 -3.02
CA ILE A 28 5.15 -2.40 -2.80
C ILE A 28 5.71 -3.17 -3.99
N GLU A 29 6.63 -2.54 -4.71
CA GLU A 29 7.32 -3.11 -5.86
C GLU A 29 8.80 -3.14 -5.53
N SER A 30 9.45 -4.29 -5.74
CA SER A 30 10.88 -4.46 -5.45
C SER A 30 11.30 -4.03 -4.03
N ASN A 31 10.41 -4.20 -3.05
CA ASN A 31 10.57 -3.82 -1.63
C ASN A 31 10.56 -2.30 -1.35
N GLU A 32 10.03 -1.50 -2.28
CA GLU A 32 9.81 -0.06 -2.14
C GLU A 32 8.32 0.27 -2.27
N ILE A 33 7.84 1.25 -1.51
CA ILE A 33 6.45 1.72 -1.64
C ILE A 33 6.36 2.59 -2.88
N THR A 34 5.59 2.14 -3.86
CA THR A 34 5.43 2.81 -5.15
C THR A 34 4.02 3.35 -5.38
N GLY A 35 3.10 3.14 -4.44
CA GLY A 35 1.73 3.64 -4.57
C GLY A 35 0.98 3.49 -3.26
N ILE A 36 0.06 4.42 -3.00
CA ILE A 36 -0.89 4.28 -1.91
C ILE A 36 -2.32 4.49 -2.39
N PHE A 37 -3.26 3.90 -1.68
CA PHE A 37 -4.68 4.05 -1.94
C PHE A 37 -5.44 4.08 -0.62
N GLY A 38 -6.24 5.12 -0.43
CA GLY A 38 -7.02 5.32 0.78
C GLY A 38 -7.33 6.79 0.99
N PRO A 39 -7.86 7.16 2.19
CA PRO A 39 -8.23 6.25 3.27
C PRO A 39 -9.44 5.39 2.86
N LEU A 40 -9.35 4.07 3.08
CA LEU A 40 -10.45 3.15 2.88
C LEU A 40 -11.56 3.43 3.90
N PRO A 41 -12.84 3.40 3.50
CA PRO A 41 -13.93 3.53 4.45
C PRO A 41 -13.92 2.36 5.45
N PRO A 42 -14.39 2.60 6.69
CA PRO A 42 -14.34 1.62 7.78
C PRO A 42 -15.14 0.34 7.50
N GLU A 43 -16.07 0.37 6.55
CA GLU A 43 -16.86 -0.78 6.11
C GLU A 43 -16.07 -1.77 5.23
N GLY A 44 -14.75 -1.56 5.08
CA GLY A 44 -13.83 -2.57 4.58
C GLY A 44 -14.15 -2.92 3.13
N ILE A 45 -13.83 -2.02 2.21
CA ILE A 45 -13.92 -2.41 0.80
C ILE A 45 -12.93 -3.55 0.59
N THR A 46 -13.48 -4.72 0.32
CA THR A 46 -12.81 -5.88 -0.27
C THR A 46 -12.41 -5.55 -1.70
N THR A 47 -11.82 -4.38 -1.95
CA THR A 47 -11.35 -4.02 -3.28
C THR A 47 -10.19 -4.94 -3.56
N ASP A 48 -10.33 -5.76 -4.61
CA ASP A 48 -9.21 -6.53 -5.10
C ASP A 48 -8.08 -5.53 -5.39
N PRO A 49 -6.88 -5.72 -4.83
CA PRO A 49 -5.81 -4.74 -4.99
C PRO A 49 -5.38 -4.55 -6.45
N ASN A 50 -5.76 -5.45 -7.36
CA ASN A 50 -5.57 -5.29 -8.80
C ASN A 50 -6.60 -4.33 -9.45
N GLU A 51 -7.73 -4.07 -8.79
CA GLU A 51 -8.77 -3.14 -9.25
C GLU A 51 -8.63 -1.74 -8.63
N ILE A 52 -7.63 -1.55 -7.77
CA ILE A 52 -7.33 -0.29 -7.11
C ILE A 52 -6.50 0.59 -8.05
N PHE A 53 -7.04 1.77 -8.39
CA PHE A 53 -6.29 2.83 -9.02
C PHE A 53 -5.44 3.53 -7.96
N PHE A 54 -4.15 3.22 -7.92
CA PHE A 54 -3.20 3.92 -7.06
C PHE A 54 -2.99 5.33 -7.62
N GLU A 55 -3.23 6.34 -6.80
CA GLU A 55 -2.88 7.71 -7.13
C GLU A 55 -1.38 7.89 -6.84
N ASP A 56 -0.59 8.07 -7.90
CA ASP A 56 0.86 8.33 -7.84
C ASP A 56 1.12 9.80 -7.47
N HIS A 57 0.44 10.30 -6.44
CA HIS A 57 0.69 11.66 -5.96
C HIS A 57 1.95 11.64 -5.08
N PRO A 58 3.03 12.34 -5.47
CA PRO A 58 4.30 12.30 -4.76
C PRO A 58 4.19 12.78 -3.30
N ASP A 59 3.29 13.72 -3.02
CA ASP A 59 3.01 14.24 -1.68
C ASP A 59 2.44 13.16 -0.74
N ASP A 60 1.56 12.30 -1.25
CA ASP A 60 0.93 11.22 -0.50
C ASP A 60 1.94 10.11 -0.13
N LEU A 61 2.84 9.79 -1.07
CA LEU A 61 3.96 8.88 -0.83
C LEU A 61 4.93 9.46 0.21
N GLU A 62 5.33 10.72 0.09
CA GLU A 62 6.20 11.35 1.08
C GLU A 62 5.60 11.33 2.50
N TRP A 63 4.29 11.53 2.61
CA TRP A 63 3.59 11.45 3.89
C TRP A 63 3.68 10.05 4.50
N ILE A 64 3.36 8.99 3.75
CA ILE A 64 3.42 7.63 4.31
C ILE A 64 4.85 7.22 4.69
N TYR A 65 5.86 7.65 3.93
CA TYR A 65 7.25 7.40 4.27
C TYR A 65 7.64 8.09 5.58
N ARG A 66 7.29 9.37 5.74
CA ARG A 66 7.61 10.16 6.94
C ARG A 66 6.88 9.69 8.19
N TYR A 67 5.65 9.21 8.04
CA TYR A 67 4.81 8.81 9.16
C TYR A 67 4.61 7.29 9.24
N SER A 68 5.42 6.49 8.54
CA SER A 68 5.30 5.02 8.50
C SER A 68 5.25 4.37 9.87
N GLU A 69 5.97 4.91 10.85
CA GLU A 69 5.96 4.48 12.26
C GLU A 69 4.60 4.66 12.96
N ALA A 70 3.76 5.57 12.46
CA ALA A 70 2.39 5.79 12.94
C ALA A 70 1.39 4.81 12.33
N PHE A 71 1.82 3.90 11.44
CA PHE A 71 0.99 2.87 10.86
C PHE A 71 1.34 1.49 11.41
N THR A 72 0.33 0.65 11.54
CA THR A 72 0.48 -0.78 11.78
C THR A 72 0.17 -1.53 10.50
N VAL A 73 1.08 -2.40 10.07
CA VAL A 73 0.84 -3.31 8.96
C VAL A 73 -0.17 -4.38 9.40
N LEU A 74 -1.32 -4.43 8.75
CA LEU A 74 -2.34 -5.42 9.01
C LEU A 74 -1.99 -6.73 8.29
N PRO A 75 -2.25 -7.90 8.91
CA PRO A 75 -2.02 -9.18 8.27
C PRO A 75 -2.86 -9.31 7.00
N ARG A 76 -2.26 -9.93 5.97
CA ARG A 76 -2.95 -10.32 4.75
C ARG A 76 -4.07 -11.29 5.14
N VAL A 77 -5.31 -10.96 4.78
CA VAL A 77 -6.45 -11.90 4.92
C VAL A 77 -6.34 -13.02 3.91
#